data_AF-A0A8B6LY27-F1
#
_entry.id   AF-A0A8B6LY27-F1
#
_cell.length_a   1.000
_cell.length_b   1.000
_cell.length_c   1.000
_cell.angle_alpha   90.00
_cell.angle_beta   90.00
_cell.angle_gamma   90.00
#
_symmetry.space_group_name_H-M   'P 1'
#
loop_
_entity.id
_entity.type
_entity.pdbx_description
1 polymer ?
#
loop_
_entity_poly.entity_id
_entity_poly.type
_entity_poly.pdbx_seq_one_letter_code
_entity_poly.pdbx_strand_id
1 'polypeptide(L)'
;MVPWYRAKSMPALIHMKGSKLPPSGEQLLLDGKTAVCLAASAYLRDGPVQDRPTCDRPLCEAHATQVGPNAHLCPRCRTEALDEIGQRNLFTHLVQS
;
A
#
# COMPACT_ATOMS: atom_id res chain seq x y z
N MET A 1 12.62 -9.73 -7.39
CA MET A 1 12.79 -8.32 -7.78
C MET A 1 12.98 -7.52 -6.50
N VAL A 2 13.93 -6.60 -6.44
CA VAL A 2 14.24 -5.86 -5.20
C VAL A 2 13.63 -4.45 -5.29
N PRO A 3 12.88 -3.96 -4.28
CA PRO A 3 12.14 -2.71 -4.37
C PRO A 3 13.01 -1.44 -4.26
N TRP A 4 12.54 -0.35 -4.87
CA TRP A 4 13.22 0.95 -5.00
C TRP A 4 12.71 2.02 -4.02
N TYR A 5 13.26 2.09 -2.81
CA TYR A 5 12.72 2.93 -1.73
C TYR A 5 12.86 4.43 -1.99
N ARG A 6 11.82 5.21 -1.68
CA ARG A 6 11.88 6.68 -1.68
C ARG A 6 12.16 7.16 -0.26
N ALA A 7 13.29 7.84 -0.03
CA ALA A 7 13.62 8.37 1.29
C ALA A 7 13.04 9.78 1.46
N LYS A 8 12.30 10.05 2.55
CA LYS A 8 11.73 11.39 2.79
C LYS A 8 12.78 12.51 2.86
N SER A 9 14.01 12.21 3.28
CA SER A 9 15.10 13.17 3.43
C SER A 9 15.97 13.34 2.18
N MET A 10 15.77 12.53 1.14
CA MET A 10 16.55 12.60 -0.09
C MET A 10 15.65 12.39 -1.30
N PRO A 11 15.65 13.29 -2.30
CA PRO A 11 14.82 13.17 -3.50
C PRO A 11 15.23 12.00 -4.43
N ALA A 12 16.08 11.09 -3.98
CA ALA A 12 16.61 9.95 -4.74
C ALA A 12 15.86 8.64 -4.41
N LEU A 13 15.68 7.81 -5.44
CA LEU A 13 15.24 6.43 -5.28
C LEU A 13 16.46 5.58 -4.84
N ILE A 14 16.31 4.84 -3.75
CA ILE A 14 17.34 4.00 -3.16
C ILE A 14 17.02 2.53 -3.45
N HIS A 15 17.87 1.87 -4.23
CA HIS A 15 17.81 0.42 -4.40
C HIS A 15 18.58 -0.27 -3.28
N MET A 16 17.87 -0.84 -2.30
CA MET A 16 18.50 -1.57 -1.19
C MET A 16 18.52 -3.07 -1.47
N LYS A 17 19.70 -3.66 -1.67
CA LYS A 17 19.88 -5.12 -1.84
C LYS A 17 20.40 -5.73 -0.53
N GLY A 18 19.81 -6.84 -0.08
CA GLY A 18 20.31 -7.63 1.06
C GLY A 18 19.32 -7.76 2.22
N SER A 19 19.83 -8.12 3.41
CA SER A 19 19.04 -8.43 4.61
C SER A 19 18.64 -7.22 5.47
N LYS A 20 19.01 -6.00 5.07
CA LYS A 20 18.71 -4.75 5.78
C LYS A 20 17.52 -4.00 5.18
N LEU A 21 16.48 -4.74 4.79
CA LEU A 21 15.26 -4.13 4.25
C LEU A 21 14.44 -3.56 5.41
N PRO A 22 13.82 -2.38 5.24
CA PRO A 22 12.96 -1.83 6.27
C PRO A 22 11.75 -2.77 6.51
N PRO A 23 11.22 -2.83 7.74
CA PRO A 23 10.01 -3.61 8.01
C PRO A 23 8.81 -3.01 7.28
N SER A 24 7.80 -3.84 6.98
CA SER A 24 6.55 -3.39 6.34
C SER A 24 5.83 -2.29 7.12
N GLY A 25 5.89 -2.30 8.45
CA GLY A 25 5.28 -1.23 9.26
C GLY A 25 3.75 -1.12 9.15
N GLU A 26 3.07 -2.12 8.54
CA GLU A 26 1.61 -2.13 8.39
C GLU A 26 0.95 -2.43 9.75
N GLN A 27 -0.13 -1.71 10.07
CA GLN A 27 -0.88 -1.95 11.30
C GLN A 27 -1.79 -3.17 11.14
N LEU A 28 -1.79 -4.03 12.15
CA LEU A 28 -2.56 -5.26 12.23
C LEU A 28 -3.41 -5.23 13.48
N LEU A 29 -4.60 -5.82 13.39
CA LEU A 29 -5.42 -6.11 14.56
C LEU A 29 -5.24 -7.60 14.90
N LEU A 30 -4.53 -7.89 15.98
CA LEU A 30 -4.30 -9.25 16.49
C LEU A 30 -4.95 -9.37 17.86
N ASP A 31 -5.93 -10.26 18.01
CA ASP A 31 -6.65 -10.50 19.27
C ASP A 31 -7.17 -9.21 19.93
N GLY A 32 -7.73 -8.31 19.12
CA GLY A 32 -8.25 -7.01 19.57
C GLY A 32 -7.20 -5.96 19.92
N LYS A 33 -5.91 -6.24 19.69
CA LYS A 33 -4.80 -5.31 19.92
C LYS A 33 -4.16 -4.87 18.60
N THR A 34 -3.80 -3.59 18.53
CA THR A 34 -3.05 -3.06 17.40
C THR A 34 -1.58 -3.49 17.49
N ALA A 35 -1.11 -4.22 16.48
CA ALA A 35 0.28 -4.62 16.30
C ALA A 35 0.83 -4.02 15.00
N VAL A 36 2.15 -4.10 14.81
CA VAL A 36 2.83 -3.62 13.60
C VAL A 36 3.56 -4.79 12.94
N CYS A 37 3.40 -4.93 11.63
CA CYS A 37 4.11 -5.93 10.86
C CYS A 37 5.62 -5.61 10.77
N LEU A 38 6.44 -6.52 11.26
CA LEU A 38 7.91 -6.44 11.21
C LEU A 38 8.53 -7.28 10.09
N ALA A 39 7.71 -7.90 9.22
CA ALA A 39 8.22 -8.65 8.08
C ALA A 39 9.03 -7.75 7.15
N ALA A 40 10.12 -8.29 6.59
CA ALA A 40 10.96 -7.58 5.64
C ALA A 40 10.13 -7.14 4.43
N SER A 41 10.34 -5.90 3.98
CA SER A 41 9.63 -5.38 2.83
C SER A 41 10.17 -5.94 1.51
N ALA A 42 9.24 -6.25 0.61
CA ALA A 42 9.48 -6.75 -0.74
C ALA A 42 8.95 -5.76 -1.80
N TYR A 43 8.06 -4.85 -1.42
CA TYR A 43 7.37 -3.92 -2.32
C TYR A 43 7.33 -2.51 -1.73
N LEU A 44 7.02 -1.55 -2.60
CA LEU A 44 6.63 -0.19 -2.21
C LEU A 44 5.19 0.05 -2.59
N ARG A 45 4.56 0.91 -1.81
CA ARG A 45 3.18 1.29 -1.99
C ARG A 45 3.05 2.41 -3.01
N ASP A 46 2.33 2.15 -4.10
CA ASP A 46 2.08 3.14 -5.16
C ASP A 46 0.85 4.03 -4.87
N GLY A 47 -0.01 3.63 -3.93
CA GLY A 47 -1.22 4.38 -3.55
C GLY A 47 -2.41 4.10 -4.48
N PRO A 48 -3.65 4.43 -4.05
CA PRO A 48 -4.86 3.97 -4.73
C PRO A 48 -5.20 4.72 -6.03
N VAL A 49 -4.65 5.92 -6.27
CA VAL A 49 -5.08 6.80 -7.38
C VAL A 49 -3.94 7.69 -7.86
N GLN A 50 -3.91 7.99 -9.17
CA GLN A 50 -2.94 8.86 -9.87
C GLN A 50 -2.78 10.29 -9.31
N ASP A 51 -3.64 10.73 -8.37
CA ASP A 51 -3.68 12.10 -7.85
C ASP A 51 -3.57 12.21 -6.32
N ARG A 52 -3.37 11.09 -5.60
CA ARG A 52 -3.10 11.13 -4.16
C ARG A 52 -1.61 10.94 -3.91
N PRO A 53 -1.04 11.58 -2.87
CA PRO A 53 0.35 11.38 -2.52
C PRO A 53 0.63 9.89 -2.33
N THR A 54 1.69 9.40 -2.99
CA THR A 54 2.20 8.05 -2.79
C THR A 54 2.46 7.91 -1.29
N CYS A 55 1.87 6.88 -0.68
CA CYS A 55 2.04 6.72 0.75
C CYS A 55 3.47 6.24 1.09
N ASP A 56 4.26 5.81 0.09
CA ASP A 56 5.72 5.61 0.14
C ASP A 56 6.20 4.70 1.27
N ARG A 57 5.30 3.82 1.77
CA ARG A 57 5.63 2.89 2.86
C ARG A 57 6.16 1.57 2.30
N PRO A 58 7.17 0.98 2.97
CA PRO A 58 7.62 -0.38 2.70
C PRO A 58 6.47 -1.38 2.90
N LEU A 59 6.37 -2.41 2.07
CA LEU A 59 5.36 -3.46 2.20
C LEU A 59 5.98 -4.85 2.08
N CYS A 60 5.56 -5.77 2.94
CA CYS A 60 5.85 -7.20 2.75
C CYS A 60 4.83 -7.84 1.80
N GLU A 61 5.17 -9.02 1.30
CA GLU A 61 4.35 -9.77 0.34
C GLU A 61 2.94 -10.09 0.87
N ALA A 62 2.82 -10.44 2.15
CA ALA A 62 1.53 -10.76 2.76
C ALA A 62 0.55 -9.57 2.80
N HIS A 63 1.07 -8.34 2.86
CA HIS A 63 0.24 -7.12 2.91
C HIS A 63 0.14 -6.44 1.54
N ALA A 64 0.90 -6.88 0.55
CA ALA A 64 0.89 -6.31 -0.79
C ALA A 64 -0.27 -6.90 -1.59
N THR A 65 -1.13 -6.03 -2.10
CA THR A 65 -2.14 -6.40 -3.11
C THR A 65 -1.69 -5.84 -4.44
N GLN A 66 -1.30 -6.72 -5.37
CA GLN A 66 -0.92 -6.30 -6.71
C GLN A 66 -2.15 -5.80 -7.49
N VAL A 67 -2.07 -4.59 -8.03
CA VAL A 67 -3.15 -3.97 -8.83
C VAL A 67 -2.72 -3.66 -10.26
N GLY A 68 -1.45 -3.86 -10.60
CA GLY A 68 -0.91 -3.69 -11.93
C GLY A 68 0.55 -4.12 -12.03
N PRO A 69 1.19 -3.97 -13.21
CA PRO A 69 2.61 -4.22 -13.36
C PRO A 69 3.42 -3.30 -12.44
N ASN A 70 4.19 -3.90 -11.51
CA ASN A 70 4.94 -3.19 -10.47
C ASN A 70 4.11 -2.27 -9.56
N ALA A 71 2.79 -2.42 -9.51
CA ALA A 71 1.90 -1.56 -8.72
C ALA A 71 1.26 -2.35 -7.55
N HIS A 72 1.49 -1.90 -6.32
CA HIS A 72 1.00 -2.60 -5.10
C HIS A 72 0.28 -1.65 -4.14
N LEU A 73 -0.90 -2.08 -3.69
CA LEU A 73 -1.67 -1.44 -2.63
C LEU A 73 -1.43 -2.12 -1.28
N CYS A 74 -1.49 -1.35 -0.21
CA CYS A 74 -1.58 -1.89 1.14
C CYS A 74 -3.03 -2.20 1.51
N PRO A 75 -3.28 -2.87 2.65
CA PRO A 75 -4.62 -3.17 3.14
C PRO A 75 -5.52 -1.94 3.22
N ARG A 76 -5.04 -0.84 3.83
CA ARG A 76 -5.80 0.42 3.90
C ARG A 76 -6.15 0.99 2.51
N CYS A 77 -5.16 1.13 1.62
CA CYS A 77 -5.39 1.69 0.29
C CYS A 77 -6.28 0.77 -0.57
N ARG A 78 -6.22 -0.54 -0.34
CA ARG A 78 -7.14 -1.50 -0.95
C ARG A 78 -8.57 -1.28 -0.45
N THR A 79 -8.77 -1.12 0.85
CA THR A 79 -10.11 -0.82 1.41
C THR A 79 -10.65 0.49 0.85
N GLU A 80 -9.83 1.56 0.85
CA GLU A 80 -10.22 2.85 0.27
C GLU A 80 -10.60 2.73 -1.22
N ALA A 81 -9.84 1.96 -2.01
CA ALA A 81 -10.14 1.73 -3.42
C ALA A 81 -11.46 0.94 -3.61
N LEU A 82 -11.74 -0.05 -2.75
CA LEU A 82 -12.99 -0.79 -2.77
C LEU A 82 -14.19 0.07 -2.37
N ASP A 83 -14.03 0.92 -1.35
CA ASP A 83 -15.06 1.87 -0.92
C ASP A 83 -15.39 2.86 -2.04
N GLU A 84 -14.39 3.39 -2.75
CA GLU A 84 -14.62 4.27 -3.90
C GLU A 84 -15.40 3.57 -5.02
N ILE A 85 -15.13 2.29 -5.29
CA ILE A 85 -15.91 1.49 -6.25
C ILE A 85 -17.34 1.29 -5.75
N GLY A 86 -17.52 0.94 -4.46
CA GLY A 86 -18.83 0.74 -3.84
C GLY A 86 -19.70 2.01 -3.85
N GLN A 87 -19.11 3.16 -3.54
CA GLN A 87 -19.78 4.47 -3.57
C GLN A 87 -20.22 4.84 -5.00
N ARG A 88 -19.39 4.59 -6.01
CA ARG A 88 -19.75 4.82 -7.43
C ARG A 88 -20.97 4.00 -7.85
N ASN A 89 -21.05 2.74 -7.42
CA ASN A 89 -22.19 1.89 -7.71
C ASN A 89 -23.48 2.41 -7.03
N LEU A 90 -23.38 2.89 -5.79
CA LEU A 90 -24.53 3.44 -5.05
C LEU A 90 -25.10 4.70 -5.72
N PHE A 91 -24.22 5.61 -6.16
CA PHE A 91 -24.63 6.80 -6.92
C PHE A 91 -25.31 6.45 -8.24
N THR A 92 -24.84 5.41 -8.94
CA THR A 92 -25.43 4.98 -10.21
C THR A 92 -26.86 4.47 -10.03
N HIS A 93 -27.14 3.77 -8.93
CA HIS A 93 -28.50 3.33 -8.61
C HIS A 93 -29.45 4.46 -8.22
N LEU A 94 -28.97 5.52 -7.56
CA LEU A 94 -29.80 6.64 -7.11
C LEU A 94 -30.17 7.65 -8.22
N VAL A 95 -29.38 7.73 -9.30
CA VAL A 95 -29.65 8.65 -10.41
C VAL A 95 -30.61 8.05 -11.45
N GLN A 96 -30.84 6.74 -11.40
CA GLN A 96 -31.73 6.03 -12.34
C GLN A 96 -33.18 5.85 -11.81
N SER A 97 -33.50 6.38 -10.61
CA SER A 97 -34.84 6.32 -10.01
C SER A 97 -35.64 7.60 -10.25
#